data_AF-A0A6G1D157-F1
#
_entry.id   AF-A0A6G1D157-F1
#
_cell.length_a   1.000
_cell.length_b   1.000
_cell.length_c   1.000
_cell.angle_alpha   90.00
_cell.angle_beta   90.00
_cell.angle_gamma   90.00
#
_symmetry.space_group_name_H-M   'P 1'
#
loop_
_entity.id
_entity.type
_entity.pdbx_description
1 polymer ?
#
loop_
_entity_poly.entity_id
_entity_poly.type
_entity_poly.pdbx_seq_one_letter_code
_entity_poly.pdbx_strand_id
1 'polypeptide(L)'
;MIVDDEYVLMGSANINQRSMDGSRDTEIAMGANQPHYSWAGGKKAPRGQAFPHLSNPHIIPNFLLLQLVYEYRMSLWAENLGTLEECFSWPHSVECVQMVNEMAQENWGPGAM
;
A
#
# COMPACT_ATOMS: atom_id res chain seq x y z
N MET A 1 -7.27 -5.36 1.60
CA MET A 1 -6.45 -5.19 2.82
C MET A 1 -5.00 -5.49 2.47
N ILE A 2 -4.06 -4.63 2.84
CA ILE A 2 -2.62 -4.82 2.62
C ILE A 2 -1.94 -4.85 3.99
N VAL A 3 -1.02 -5.79 4.21
CA VAL A 3 -0.34 -6.00 5.49
C VAL A 3 1.17 -6.06 5.26
N ASP A 4 1.91 -5.23 6.00
CA ASP A 4 3.38 -5.16 6.07
C ASP A 4 4.11 -5.09 4.71
N ASP A 5 3.42 -4.59 3.67
CA ASP A 5 3.88 -4.61 2.27
C ASP A 5 4.24 -6.00 1.73
N GLU A 6 3.79 -7.06 2.40
CA GLU A 6 4.13 -8.45 2.09
C GLU A 6 2.91 -9.24 1.60
N TYR A 7 1.75 -8.97 2.17
CA TYR A 7 0.53 -9.72 1.91
C TYR A 7 -0.61 -8.78 1.48
N VAL A 8 -1.37 -9.22 0.47
CA VAL A 8 -2.61 -8.55 0.05
C VAL A 8 -3.76 -9.54 0.07
N LEU A 9 -4.88 -9.12 0.64
CA LEU A 9 -6.17 -9.79 0.56
C LEU A 9 -7.09 -8.94 -0.32
N MET A 10 -7.55 -9.52 -1.43
CA MET A 10 -8.48 -8.90 -2.37
C MET A 10 -9.68 -9.83 -2.60
N GLY A 11 -10.88 -9.27 -2.67
CA GLY A 11 -12.10 -10.06 -2.80
C GLY A 11 -13.36 -9.21 -2.82
N SER A 12 -14.50 -9.86 -2.85
CA SER A 12 -15.82 -9.22 -2.80
C SER A 12 -16.30 -8.91 -1.37
N ALA A 13 -15.71 -9.59 -0.37
CA ALA A 13 -16.15 -9.50 1.02
C ALA A 13 -15.91 -8.12 1.65
N ASN A 14 -16.96 -7.50 2.16
CA ASN A 14 -16.88 -6.31 3.00
C ASN A 14 -16.50 -6.68 4.45
N ILE A 15 -15.97 -5.74 5.22
CA ILE A 15 -15.71 -5.93 6.67
C ILE A 15 -17.01 -5.71 7.45
N ASN A 16 -17.91 -6.69 7.39
CA ASN A 16 -19.14 -6.72 8.18
C ASN A 16 -19.68 -8.15 8.34
N GLN A 17 -20.69 -8.34 9.18
CA GLN A 17 -21.29 -9.66 9.41
C GLN A 17 -21.87 -10.28 8.13
N ARG A 18 -22.40 -9.48 7.20
CA ARG A 18 -23.07 -10.03 6.02
C ARG A 18 -22.11 -10.81 5.13
N SER A 19 -20.90 -10.29 4.94
CA SER A 19 -19.86 -10.93 4.13
C SER A 19 -19.02 -11.96 4.91
N MET A 20 -18.78 -11.74 6.21
CA MET A 20 -17.86 -12.59 7.00
C MET A 20 -18.51 -13.82 7.66
N ASP A 21 -19.83 -13.89 7.70
CA ASP A 21 -20.57 -14.98 8.35
C ASP A 21 -20.50 -16.31 7.60
N GLY A 22 -20.35 -16.27 6.26
CA GLY A 22 -20.27 -17.45 5.40
C GLY A 22 -21.61 -18.15 5.12
N SER A 23 -22.68 -17.85 5.87
CA SER A 23 -24.03 -18.38 5.62
C SER A 23 -25.03 -17.35 5.07
N ARG A 24 -24.57 -16.11 4.87
CA ARG A 24 -25.37 -14.99 4.34
C ARG A 24 -25.00 -14.73 2.88
N ASP A 25 -24.17 -13.72 2.61
CA ASP A 25 -23.75 -13.42 1.24
C ASP A 25 -22.66 -14.40 0.82
N THR A 26 -22.67 -14.79 -0.46
CA THR A 26 -21.61 -15.62 -1.04
C THR A 26 -20.48 -14.71 -1.49
N GLU A 27 -19.31 -14.90 -0.88
CA GLU A 27 -18.13 -14.08 -1.12
C GLU A 27 -16.96 -14.92 -1.63
N ILE A 28 -16.05 -14.28 -2.36
CA ILE A 28 -14.77 -14.86 -2.75
C ILE A 28 -13.63 -13.90 -2.41
N ALA A 29 -12.52 -14.45 -1.93
CA ALA A 29 -11.31 -13.68 -1.67
C ALA A 29 -10.06 -14.48 -2.08
N MET A 30 -9.07 -13.76 -2.56
CA MET A 30 -7.72 -14.25 -2.87
C MET A 30 -6.72 -13.53 -1.97
N GLY A 31 -5.91 -14.34 -1.30
CA GLY A 31 -4.72 -13.89 -0.60
C GLY A 31 -3.48 -14.12 -1.46
N ALA A 32 -2.60 -13.14 -1.54
CA ALA A 32 -1.34 -13.24 -2.28
C ALA A 32 -0.18 -12.64 -1.49
N ASN A 33 0.98 -13.30 -1.58
CA ASN A 33 2.27 -12.79 -1.16
C ASN A 33 3.35 -13.19 -2.17
N GLN A 34 4.53 -12.56 -2.07
CA GLN A 34 5.71 -12.96 -2.83
C GLN A 34 6.74 -13.56 -1.86
N PRO A 35 6.96 -14.89 -1.86
CA PRO A 35 7.78 -15.57 -0.84
C PRO A 35 9.20 -15.02 -0.67
N HIS A 36 9.80 -14.54 -1.77
CA HIS A 36 11.14 -13.95 -1.78
C HIS A 36 11.21 -12.51 -1.25
N TYR A 37 10.05 -11.91 -0.92
CA TYR A 37 9.88 -10.54 -0.42
C TYR A 37 9.07 -10.56 0.88
N SER A 38 9.43 -11.49 1.75
CA SER A 38 8.86 -11.64 3.08
C SER A 38 9.90 -11.34 4.15
N TRP A 39 9.42 -10.92 5.32
CA TRP A 39 10.29 -10.76 6.50
C TRP A 39 10.94 -12.09 6.93
N ALA A 40 10.28 -13.22 6.66
CA ALA A 40 10.75 -14.56 6.99
C ALA A 40 11.91 -15.06 6.07
N GLY A 41 12.07 -14.50 4.87
CA GLY A 41 13.12 -14.87 3.90
C GLY A 41 14.53 -14.36 4.24
N GLY A 42 14.67 -13.56 5.29
CA GLY A 42 15.93 -13.40 6.03
C GLY A 42 17.03 -12.50 5.44
N LYS A 43 16.83 -11.67 4.40
CA LYS A 43 17.93 -10.81 3.91
C LYS A 43 17.66 -9.34 3.56
N LYS A 44 16.45 -8.79 3.70
CA LYS A 44 16.14 -7.33 3.67
C LYS A 44 14.66 -7.15 4.02
N ALA A 45 14.25 -5.95 4.47
CA ALA A 45 12.83 -5.60 4.49
C ALA A 45 12.23 -5.86 3.08
N PRO A 46 10.91 -6.11 2.94
CA PRO A 46 10.22 -6.23 1.63
C PRO A 46 10.32 -5.01 0.72
N ARG A 47 11.23 -4.08 1.04
CA ARG A 47 11.54 -2.83 0.36
C ARG A 47 12.91 -2.96 -0.26
N GLY A 48 12.96 -2.83 -1.59
CA GLY A 48 14.17 -2.60 -2.33
C GLY A 48 14.84 -1.37 -1.74
N GLN A 49 16.17 -1.34 -1.74
CA GLN A 49 16.94 -0.16 -1.36
C GLN A 49 16.27 1.09 -1.95
N ALA A 50 16.03 2.09 -1.10
CA ALA A 50 15.45 3.38 -1.45
C ALA A 50 15.81 3.76 -2.90
N PHE A 51 14.81 3.84 -3.79
CA PHE A 51 15.02 4.26 -5.17
C PHE A 51 15.58 5.69 -5.14
N PRO A 52 16.86 5.93 -5.44
CA PRO A 52 17.41 7.27 -5.42
C PRO A 52 17.24 7.89 -6.81
N HIS A 53 16.03 7.86 -7.39
CA HIS A 53 15.71 8.58 -8.63
C HIS A 53 14.22 8.46 -8.99
N LEU A 54 13.37 9.26 -8.35
CA LEU A 54 12.03 9.60 -8.85
C LEU A 54 12.04 10.96 -9.60
N SER A 55 13.17 11.38 -10.17
CA SER A 55 13.30 12.67 -10.87
C SER A 55 13.06 12.61 -12.38
N ASN A 56 12.69 11.45 -12.96
CA ASN A 56 12.44 11.36 -14.40
C ASN A 56 11.29 10.38 -14.75
N PRO A 57 10.09 10.88 -15.11
CA PRO A 57 8.93 10.04 -15.43
C PRO A 57 9.02 9.31 -16.79
N HIS A 58 10.06 9.54 -17.61
CA HIS A 58 10.22 8.93 -18.94
C HIS A 58 11.13 7.69 -18.98
N ILE A 59 11.69 7.26 -17.84
CA ILE A 59 12.49 6.04 -17.75
C ILE A 59 11.86 5.20 -16.66
N ILE A 60 11.16 4.14 -17.03
CA ILE A 60 10.73 3.08 -16.11
C ILE A 60 11.69 1.91 -16.35
N PRO A 61 12.90 1.88 -15.74
CA PRO A 61 13.79 0.75 -15.93
C PRO A 61 13.32 -0.37 -14.99
N ASN A 62 12.87 -1.49 -15.53
CA ASN A 62 12.64 -2.75 -14.80
C ASN A 62 11.75 -2.64 -13.54
N PHE A 63 10.58 -2.02 -13.66
CA PHE A 63 9.49 -2.11 -12.66
C PHE A 63 8.88 -3.53 -12.55
N LEU A 64 9.43 -4.53 -13.25
CA LEU A 64 8.86 -5.86 -13.29
C LEU A 64 9.57 -6.77 -12.29
N LEU A 65 8.81 -7.17 -11.26
CA LEU A 65 8.85 -8.45 -10.54
C LEU A 65 9.44 -8.49 -9.13
N LEU A 66 9.95 -7.39 -8.57
CA LEU A 66 10.53 -7.50 -7.23
C LEU A 66 9.49 -7.28 -6.11
N GLN A 67 8.62 -6.25 -6.09
CA GLN A 67 7.77 -5.99 -4.89
C GLN A 67 6.35 -5.48 -5.21
N LEU A 68 5.53 -6.36 -5.78
CA LEU A 68 4.18 -6.03 -6.25
C LEU A 68 3.26 -5.49 -5.13
N VAL A 69 3.33 -6.03 -3.91
CA VAL A 69 2.44 -5.60 -2.82
C VAL A 69 2.81 -4.19 -2.33
N TYR A 70 4.10 -3.92 -2.12
CA TYR A 70 4.62 -2.59 -1.79
C TYR A 70 4.26 -1.56 -2.86
N GLU A 71 4.55 -1.88 -4.13
CA GLU A 71 4.31 -1.00 -5.27
C GLU A 71 2.82 -0.70 -5.43
N TYR A 72 1.96 -1.72 -5.29
CA TYR A 72 0.51 -1.56 -5.33
C TYR A 72 0.00 -0.63 -4.23
N ARG A 73 0.53 -0.75 -3.01
CA ARG A 73 0.17 0.15 -1.90
C ARG A 73 0.64 1.58 -2.18
N MET A 74 1.86 1.77 -2.68
CA MET A 74 2.39 3.09 -3.04
C MET A 74 1.62 3.74 -4.19
N SER A 75 1.18 2.97 -5.20
CA SER A 75 0.35 3.50 -6.29
C SER A 75 -1.01 3.97 -5.81
N LEU A 76 -1.66 3.22 -4.90
CA LEU A 76 -2.90 3.64 -4.27
C LEU A 76 -2.71 4.93 -3.45
N TRP A 77 -1.58 5.08 -2.77
CA TRP A 77 -1.29 6.31 -2.03
C TRP A 77 -1.05 7.50 -2.96
N ALA A 78 -0.28 7.32 -4.03
CA ALA A 78 -0.08 8.36 -5.04
C ALA A 78 -1.40 8.85 -5.64
N GLU A 79 -2.33 7.93 -5.94
CA GLU A 79 -3.65 8.24 -6.48
C GLU A 79 -4.52 9.00 -5.46
N ASN A 80 -4.57 8.55 -4.21
CA ASN A 80 -5.46 9.13 -3.20
C ASN A 80 -4.91 10.42 -2.56
N LEU A 81 -3.59 10.57 -2.45
CA LEU A 81 -2.94 11.72 -1.80
C LEU A 81 -2.39 12.73 -2.81
N GLY A 82 -2.32 12.38 -4.09
CA GLY A 82 -1.84 13.28 -5.17
C GLY A 82 -0.33 13.55 -5.15
N THR A 83 0.42 12.98 -4.21
CA THR A 83 1.87 13.12 -4.08
C THR A 83 2.51 11.80 -3.63
N LEU A 84 3.84 11.72 -3.72
CA LEU A 84 4.66 10.65 -3.18
C LEU A 84 5.74 11.25 -2.28
N GLU A 85 5.55 11.13 -0.97
CA GLU A 85 6.52 11.56 0.02
C GLU A 85 7.45 10.40 0.44
N GLU A 86 8.69 10.71 0.83
CA GLU A 86 9.66 9.69 1.24
C GLU A 86 9.16 8.88 2.44
N CYS A 87 8.51 9.56 3.40
CA CYS A 87 7.98 8.94 4.62
C CYS A 87 6.93 7.85 4.32
N PHE A 88 6.26 7.89 3.15
CA PHE A 88 5.30 6.89 2.73
C PHE A 88 5.95 5.51 2.57
N SER A 89 7.27 5.42 2.32
CA SER A 89 7.98 4.14 2.29
C SER A 89 7.98 3.41 3.65
N TRP A 90 7.59 4.10 4.74
CA TRP A 90 7.56 3.61 6.12
C TRP A 90 6.19 3.87 6.75
N PRO A 91 5.12 3.17 6.34
CA PRO A 91 3.74 3.48 6.76
C PRO A 91 3.48 3.27 8.26
N HIS A 92 4.38 2.57 8.96
CA HIS A 92 4.34 2.41 10.41
C HIS A 92 4.95 3.60 11.18
N SER A 93 5.64 4.53 10.50
CA SER A 93 6.36 5.62 11.18
C SER A 93 5.36 6.67 11.66
N VAL A 94 5.63 7.28 12.82
CA VAL A 94 4.78 8.35 13.37
C VAL A 94 4.70 9.52 12.39
N GLU A 95 5.82 9.88 11.77
CA GLU A 95 5.92 10.91 10.74
C GLU A 95 4.97 10.63 9.55
N CYS A 96 4.96 9.41 9.04
CA CYS A 96 4.09 9.04 7.92
C CYS A 96 2.61 9.15 8.29
N VAL A 97 2.23 8.63 9.46
CA VAL A 97 0.84 8.70 9.94
C VAL A 97 0.40 10.14 10.18
N GLN A 98 1.27 10.98 10.74
CA GLN A 98 1.00 12.41 10.94
C GLN A 98 0.78 13.12 9.60
N MET A 99 1.68 12.93 8.63
CA MET A 99 1.58 13.52 7.30
C MET A 99 0.25 13.16 6.60
N VAL A 100 -0.13 11.87 6.59
CA VAL A 100 -1.39 11.42 5.97
C VAL A 100 -2.60 12.04 6.66
N ASN A 101 -2.58 12.17 8.00
CA ASN A 101 -3.66 12.80 8.74
C ASN A 101 -3.77 14.31 8.46
N GLU A 102 -2.63 15.00 8.34
CA GLU A 102 -2.59 16.43 8.00
C GLU A 102 -3.19 16.66 6.60
N MET A 103 -2.74 15.89 5.60
CA MET A 103 -3.32 15.93 4.24
C MET A 103 -4.83 15.67 4.24
N ALA A 104 -5.29 14.67 5.01
CA ALA A 104 -6.71 14.37 5.13
C ALA A 104 -7.51 15.50 5.80
N GLN A 105 -6.94 16.15 6.82
CA GLN A 105 -7.58 17.29 7.49
C GLN A 105 -7.65 18.51 6.57
N GLU A 106 -6.60 18.79 5.79
CA GLU A 106 -6.59 19.85 4.79
C GLU A 106 -7.64 19.60 3.70
N ASN A 107 -7.70 18.36 3.18
CA ASN A 107 -8.67 17.95 2.17
C ASN A 107 -10.12 17.92 2.66
N TRP A 108 -10.35 17.80 3.97
CA TRP A 108 -11.70 17.86 4.55
C TRP A 108 -12.10 19.27 5.02
N GLY A 109 -11.11 20.13 5.26
CA GLY A 109 -11.30 21.45 5.85
C GLY A 109 -12.11 22.41 4.95
N PRO A 110 -12.60 23.53 5.51
CA PRO A 110 -13.43 24.51 4.80
C PRO A 110 -12.74 25.23 3.63
N GLY A 111 -11.45 24.95 3.37
CA GLY A 111 -10.68 25.45 2.23
C GLY A 111 -10.34 24.38 1.18
N ALA A 112 -10.84 23.15 1.33
CA ALA A 112 -10.75 22.13 0.29
C ALA A 112 -11.60 22.58 -0.91
N MET A 113 -10.96 22.67 -2.09
CA MET A 113 -11.58 23.15 -3.33
C MET A 113 -12.79 22.32 -3.77
#